data_AF-A0A4R1QVT1-F1
#
_entry.id   AF-A0A4R1QVT1-F1
#
_cell.length_a   1.000
_cell.length_b   1.000
_cell.length_c   1.000
_cell.angle_alpha   90.00
_cell.angle_beta   90.00
_cell.angle_gamma   90.00
#
_symmetry.space_group_name_H-M   'P 1'
#
loop_
_entity.id
_entity.type
_entity.pdbx_description
1 polymer ?
#
loop_
_entity_poly.entity_id
_entity_poly.type
_entity_poly.pdbx_seq_one_letter_code
_entity_poly.pdbx_strand_id
1 'polypeptide(L)'
;MKTTVTRIYGKWGNFLKKTVKWILVICCLCGLAGFLAFSGWQQSRQLFGARLAGQSQIERITQTAALTADECALYWNGVELAYNRELGAYCLPQPLEGEPTGTLSAQWGSIYLPDWLWQEDGAEAIASGSPQAVYVSDGKQWKKLYVYRSGMPVIAIDSQVRVSIPRDRDVVGYTMGRLPVENNYGSIRVFWPEGNLRQQVVSTGVEWHWRGNASYFADKKSYRLNLLDENGNPDAQDLLGLGSDADWILLNLATDVTRVRDKVANDLWNQMSATWEFDPAGAVCEFVELYLNDEYMGVYLLCTNIDRELLDLQGGDRLYKYRQATMIQDEDFDQLEQEQSLEWLNKLEVVWPKLWTEGVWQEMRDYVTAFYRPESHPEAEELEQMVNVDNLIDVALFKQFTCAIDNSYQNQYYLYRSDEGKTYRIPWDLNYTFGDTHDGLFELDFSTLVVPDMELNKLYEADPEGTAERVASRWAELRETVFDWDAVYEAMENETDYLVRSGAMGRDWDLWGAEGAYASGLSAHRTLDLDETDQLMEKRLEYLDEYMADYRPERVEAFGLPE
;
A
#
# COMPACT_ATOMS: atom_id res chain seq x y z
N MET A 1 14.75 80.98 -49.02
CA MET A 1 13.50 80.68 -48.29
C MET A 1 12.96 79.24 -48.47
N LYS A 2 13.40 78.44 -49.47
CA LYS A 2 12.90 77.06 -49.69
C LYS A 2 13.62 75.93 -48.94
N THR A 3 14.79 76.18 -48.32
CA THR A 3 15.63 75.12 -47.73
C THR A 3 15.46 74.93 -46.21
N THR A 4 14.86 75.91 -45.52
CA THR A 4 14.65 75.84 -44.06
C THR A 4 13.33 75.16 -43.69
N VAL A 5 12.33 75.21 -44.59
CA VAL A 5 11.00 74.62 -44.34
C VAL A 5 11.05 73.08 -44.38
N THR A 6 11.80 72.48 -45.32
CA THR A 6 11.86 71.02 -45.51
C THR A 6 12.55 70.28 -44.34
N ARG A 7 13.51 70.91 -43.65
CA ARG A 7 14.25 70.30 -42.53
C ARG A 7 13.45 70.32 -41.21
N ILE A 8 12.53 71.28 -41.05
CA ILE A 8 11.64 71.37 -39.89
C ILE A 8 10.50 70.36 -40.02
N TYR A 9 9.89 70.23 -41.19
CA TYR A 9 8.84 69.23 -41.46
C TYR A 9 9.36 67.78 -41.34
N GLY A 10 10.60 67.48 -41.77
CA GLY A 10 11.20 66.15 -41.62
C GLY A 10 11.54 65.78 -40.18
N LYS A 11 12.00 66.74 -39.35
CA LYS A 11 12.23 66.51 -37.91
C LYS A 11 10.92 66.34 -37.14
N TRP A 12 9.91 67.13 -37.46
CA TRP A 12 8.57 67.00 -36.87
C TRP A 12 7.90 65.69 -37.27
N GLY A 13 8.01 65.24 -38.52
CA GLY A 13 7.48 63.94 -38.96
C GLY A 13 8.16 62.73 -38.30
N ASN A 14 9.48 62.78 -38.09
CA ASN A 14 10.21 61.74 -37.36
C ASN A 14 9.94 61.76 -35.85
N PHE A 15 9.76 62.95 -35.26
CA PHE A 15 9.31 63.09 -33.88
C PHE A 15 7.90 62.51 -33.71
N LEU A 16 6.95 62.91 -34.56
CA LEU A 16 5.57 62.40 -34.54
C LEU A 16 5.52 60.88 -34.71
N LYS A 17 6.30 60.31 -35.63
CA LYS A 17 6.40 58.85 -35.80
C LYS A 17 6.99 58.14 -34.59
N LYS A 18 8.02 58.72 -33.93
CA LYS A 18 8.56 58.17 -32.68
C LYS A 18 7.54 58.28 -31.53
N THR A 19 6.86 59.41 -31.41
CA THR A 19 5.84 59.63 -30.38
C THR A 19 4.64 58.70 -30.57
N VAL A 20 4.15 58.50 -31.80
CA VAL A 20 3.09 57.54 -32.12
C VAL A 20 3.52 56.10 -31.82
N LYS A 21 4.76 55.72 -32.15
CA LYS A 21 5.31 54.40 -31.77
C LYS A 21 5.37 54.22 -30.25
N TRP A 22 5.83 55.22 -29.50
CA TRP A 22 5.85 55.17 -28.04
C TRP A 22 4.46 55.09 -27.43
N ILE A 23 3.48 55.83 -27.98
CA ILE A 23 2.08 55.74 -27.55
C ILE A 23 1.52 54.34 -27.79
N LEU A 24 1.77 53.74 -28.97
CA LEU A 24 1.35 52.37 -29.26
C LEU A 24 1.99 51.35 -28.31
N VAL A 25 3.29 51.47 -28.03
CA VAL A 25 3.98 50.61 -27.06
C VAL A 25 3.39 50.76 -25.67
N ILE A 26 3.13 51.98 -25.21
CA ILE A 26 2.50 52.24 -23.91
C ILE A 26 1.08 51.66 -23.86
N CYS A 27 0.27 51.83 -24.91
CA CYS A 27 -1.07 51.23 -24.99
C CYS A 27 -1.02 49.70 -24.96
N CYS A 28 -0.06 49.07 -25.66
CA CYS A 28 0.14 47.63 -25.60
C CYS A 28 0.58 47.16 -24.20
N LEU A 29 1.47 47.89 -23.53
CA LEU A 29 1.91 47.58 -22.16
C LEU A 29 0.77 47.76 -21.14
N CYS A 30 -0.04 48.82 -21.25
CA CYS A 30 -1.23 49.00 -20.41
C CYS A 30 -2.30 47.94 -20.68
N GLY A 31 -2.49 47.53 -21.95
CA GLY A 31 -3.38 46.44 -22.32
C GLY A 31 -2.92 45.10 -21.74
N LEU A 32 -1.61 44.81 -21.81
CA LEU A 32 -1.02 43.62 -21.22
C LEU A 32 -1.09 43.65 -19.69
N ALA A 33 -0.78 44.78 -19.06
CA ALA A 33 -0.91 44.93 -17.60
C ALA A 33 -2.36 44.79 -17.13
N GLY A 34 -3.33 45.34 -17.87
CA GLY A 34 -4.76 45.16 -17.61
C GLY A 34 -5.20 43.70 -17.78
N PHE A 35 -4.71 43.02 -18.82
CA PHE A 35 -4.96 41.59 -19.03
C PHE A 35 -4.36 40.74 -17.90
N LEU A 36 -3.12 41.01 -17.49
CA LEU A 36 -2.46 40.30 -16.39
C LEU A 36 -3.15 40.55 -15.05
N ALA A 37 -3.57 41.79 -14.77
CA ALA A 37 -4.34 42.11 -13.57
C ALA A 37 -5.72 41.44 -13.57
N PHE A 38 -6.39 41.39 -14.72
CA PHE A 38 -7.68 40.71 -14.87
C PHE A 38 -7.53 39.18 -14.76
N SER A 39 -6.49 38.61 -15.36
CA SER A 39 -6.14 37.19 -15.27
C SER A 39 -5.81 36.79 -13.83
N GLY A 40 -4.98 37.58 -13.14
CA GLY A 40 -4.66 37.36 -11.73
C GLY A 40 -5.89 37.48 -10.82
N TRP A 41 -6.78 38.43 -11.11
CA TRP A 41 -8.06 38.57 -10.40
C TRP A 41 -9.05 37.44 -10.67
N GLN A 42 -9.05 36.85 -11.88
CA GLN A 42 -9.85 35.65 -12.16
C GLN A 42 -9.29 34.42 -11.46
N GLN A 43 -7.95 34.26 -11.47
CA GLN A 43 -7.26 33.15 -10.83
C GLN A 43 -7.44 33.19 -9.31
N SER A 44 -7.42 34.37 -8.68
CA SER A 44 -7.70 34.52 -7.24
C SER A 44 -9.15 34.25 -6.83
N ARG A 45 -10.04 33.89 -7.77
CA ARG A 45 -11.43 33.48 -7.52
C ARG A 45 -11.71 32.06 -8.01
N GLN A 46 -10.66 31.26 -8.11
CA GLN A 46 -10.76 29.86 -8.46
C GLN A 46 -10.11 29.00 -7.40
N LEU A 47 -10.70 27.84 -7.18
CA LEU A 47 -10.13 26.75 -6.41
C LEU A 47 -10.36 25.48 -7.24
N PHE A 48 -9.32 24.68 -7.45
CA PHE A 48 -9.38 23.47 -8.29
C PHE A 48 -9.88 23.74 -9.73
N GLY A 49 -9.56 24.90 -10.30
CA GLY A 49 -10.09 25.35 -11.60
C GLY A 49 -11.59 25.67 -11.61
N ALA A 50 -12.31 25.48 -10.50
CA ALA A 50 -13.71 25.83 -10.34
C ALA A 50 -13.88 27.24 -9.74
N ARG A 51 -15.02 27.90 -10.00
CA ARG A 51 -15.24 29.29 -9.57
C ARG A 51 -15.68 29.36 -8.11
N LEU A 52 -14.98 30.16 -7.30
CA LEU A 52 -15.47 30.56 -5.99
C LEU A 52 -16.65 31.54 -6.15
N ALA A 53 -17.75 31.26 -5.46
CA ALA A 53 -19.02 31.98 -5.57
C ALA A 53 -19.55 32.36 -4.19
N GLY A 54 -19.70 33.67 -3.96
CA GLY A 54 -20.34 34.18 -2.75
C GLY A 54 -21.86 33.99 -2.76
N GLN A 55 -22.49 34.26 -1.62
CA GLN A 55 -23.93 33.97 -1.38
C GLN A 55 -24.85 34.50 -2.49
N SER A 56 -24.70 35.77 -2.89
CA SER A 56 -25.52 36.38 -3.95
C SER A 56 -25.38 35.69 -5.32
N GLN A 57 -24.23 35.08 -5.62
CA GLN A 57 -24.05 34.33 -6.85
C GLN A 57 -24.72 32.97 -6.77
N ILE A 58 -24.58 32.28 -5.64
CA ILE A 58 -25.29 31.01 -5.40
C ILE A 58 -26.81 31.23 -5.45
N GLU A 59 -27.34 32.27 -4.81
CA GLU A 59 -28.77 32.62 -4.87
C GLU A 59 -29.26 32.79 -6.31
N ARG A 60 -28.52 33.53 -7.15
CA ARG A 60 -28.86 33.71 -8.57
C ARG A 60 -28.85 32.38 -9.34
N ILE A 61 -27.88 31.51 -9.08
CA ILE A 61 -27.83 30.18 -9.71
C ILE A 61 -29.08 29.38 -9.31
N THR A 62 -29.41 29.36 -8.01
CA THR A 62 -30.54 28.59 -7.47
C THR A 62 -31.93 29.13 -7.84
N GLN A 63 -32.01 30.35 -8.39
CA GLN A 63 -33.25 30.89 -8.98
C GLN A 63 -33.57 30.28 -10.35
N THR A 64 -32.59 29.66 -11.01
CA THR A 64 -32.83 28.92 -12.25
C THR A 64 -33.46 27.55 -11.98
N ALA A 65 -33.89 26.83 -13.01
CA ALA A 65 -34.60 25.57 -12.81
C ALA A 65 -33.65 24.48 -12.28
N ALA A 66 -34.04 23.74 -11.24
CA ALA A 66 -33.23 22.61 -10.79
C ALA A 66 -33.19 21.51 -11.87
N LEU A 67 -32.03 20.92 -12.10
CA LEU A 67 -31.85 19.75 -12.95
C LEU A 67 -32.43 18.53 -12.21
N THR A 68 -33.42 17.89 -12.82
CA THR A 68 -34.11 16.72 -12.25
C THR A 68 -33.51 15.39 -12.69
N ALA A 69 -32.55 15.39 -13.62
CA ALA A 69 -31.87 14.18 -14.05
C ALA A 69 -31.07 13.58 -12.88
N ASP A 70 -31.20 12.27 -12.70
CA ASP A 70 -30.59 11.55 -11.59
C ASP A 70 -29.06 11.62 -11.64
N GLU A 71 -28.47 11.67 -12.84
CA GLU A 71 -27.03 11.61 -13.04
C GLU A 71 -26.42 13.00 -13.34
N CYS A 72 -25.43 13.40 -12.54
CA CYS A 72 -24.49 14.46 -12.85
C CYS A 72 -23.21 14.16 -12.07
N ALA A 73 -22.24 13.55 -12.76
CA ALA A 73 -20.99 13.13 -12.16
C ALA A 73 -19.99 14.29 -11.98
N LEU A 74 -19.15 14.19 -10.95
CA LEU A 74 -17.99 15.05 -10.75
C LEU A 74 -16.72 14.31 -11.17
N TYR A 75 -15.79 15.05 -11.77
CA TYR A 75 -14.55 14.53 -12.31
C TYR A 75 -13.37 15.30 -11.70
N TRP A 76 -12.31 14.57 -11.39
CA TRP A 76 -11.01 15.12 -11.05
C TRP A 76 -10.03 14.78 -12.16
N ASN A 77 -9.42 15.82 -12.74
CA ASN A 77 -8.48 15.67 -13.85
C ASN A 77 -9.06 14.87 -15.04
N GLY A 78 -10.38 14.95 -15.25
CA GLY A 78 -11.08 14.27 -16.34
C GLY A 78 -11.55 12.85 -16.04
N VAL A 79 -11.28 12.31 -14.85
CA VAL A 79 -11.77 11.00 -14.41
C VAL A 79 -12.82 11.17 -13.30
N GLU A 80 -13.90 10.41 -13.40
CA GLU A 80 -15.01 10.50 -12.45
C GLU A 80 -14.53 10.19 -11.03
N LEU A 81 -14.87 11.03 -10.05
CA LEU A 81 -14.49 10.82 -8.65
C LEU A 81 -15.16 9.58 -8.06
N ALA A 82 -14.54 9.02 -7.02
CA ALA A 82 -15.18 8.00 -6.20
C ALA A 82 -16.44 8.59 -5.53
N TYR A 83 -17.54 7.85 -5.54
CA TYR A 83 -18.79 8.27 -4.90
C TYR A 83 -19.03 7.43 -3.65
N ASN A 84 -19.40 8.08 -2.54
CA ASN A 84 -19.88 7.43 -1.34
C ASN A 84 -21.40 7.52 -1.33
N ARG A 85 -22.07 6.39 -1.63
CA ARG A 85 -23.54 6.32 -1.72
C ARG A 85 -24.22 6.63 -0.39
N GLU A 86 -23.63 6.20 0.73
CA GLU A 86 -24.18 6.42 2.07
C GLU A 86 -24.13 7.90 2.46
N LEU A 87 -23.00 8.56 2.22
CA LEU A 87 -22.84 10.00 2.48
C LEU A 87 -23.53 10.88 1.42
N GLY A 88 -23.84 10.32 0.25
CA GLY A 88 -24.36 11.08 -0.89
C GLY A 88 -23.37 12.12 -1.43
N ALA A 89 -22.07 11.80 -1.40
CA ALA A 89 -21.00 12.73 -1.69
C ALA A 89 -19.82 12.07 -2.43
N TYR A 90 -19.14 12.84 -3.27
CA TYR A 90 -17.91 12.41 -3.94
C TYR A 90 -16.70 12.61 -3.02
N CYS A 91 -15.76 11.68 -3.04
CA CYS A 91 -14.47 11.84 -2.37
C CYS A 91 -13.51 12.59 -3.29
N LEU A 92 -12.91 13.67 -2.79
CA LEU A 92 -11.85 14.41 -3.46
C LEU A 92 -10.53 14.24 -2.68
N PRO A 93 -9.61 13.38 -3.13
CA PRO A 93 -8.30 13.24 -2.48
C PRO A 93 -7.45 14.49 -2.73
N GLN A 94 -6.77 14.97 -1.69
CA GLN A 94 -5.99 16.20 -1.63
C GLN A 94 -4.74 15.96 -0.77
N PRO A 95 -3.59 16.58 -1.07
CA PRO A 95 -2.40 16.35 -0.28
C PRO A 95 -2.59 16.92 1.13
N LEU A 96 -2.06 16.22 2.14
CA LEU A 96 -1.95 16.78 3.49
C LEU A 96 -0.91 17.90 3.55
N GLU A 97 0.11 17.83 2.70
CA GLU A 97 1.22 18.79 2.65
C GLU A 97 1.46 19.26 1.21
N GLY A 98 1.68 20.57 1.05
CA GLY A 98 1.86 21.19 -0.27
C GLY A 98 0.56 21.72 -0.88
N GLU A 99 0.66 22.24 -2.10
CA GLU A 99 -0.49 22.82 -2.80
C GLU A 99 -1.23 21.75 -3.60
N PRO A 100 -2.56 21.64 -3.46
CA PRO A 100 -3.34 20.72 -4.27
C PRO A 100 -3.29 21.13 -5.74
N THR A 101 -2.91 20.18 -6.61
CA THR A 101 -2.90 20.42 -8.05
C THR A 101 -3.94 19.55 -8.76
N GLY A 102 -4.76 20.20 -9.59
CA GLY A 102 -5.78 19.49 -10.38
C GLY A 102 -6.97 20.36 -10.73
N THR A 103 -7.88 19.77 -11.50
CA THR A 103 -9.10 20.44 -11.96
C THR A 103 -10.32 19.61 -11.60
N LEU A 104 -11.23 20.22 -10.84
CA LEU A 104 -12.56 19.71 -10.60
C LEU A 104 -13.48 20.15 -11.74
N SER A 105 -14.11 19.20 -12.40
CA SER A 105 -15.10 19.43 -13.46
C SER A 105 -16.35 18.58 -13.24
N ALA A 106 -17.41 18.88 -13.99
CA ALA A 106 -18.66 18.16 -13.91
C ALA A 106 -19.03 17.64 -15.30
N GLN A 107 -19.80 16.56 -15.34
CA GLN A 107 -20.33 15.96 -16.57
C GLN A 107 -21.04 17.00 -17.47
N TRP A 108 -21.62 18.02 -16.84
CA TRP A 108 -22.39 19.06 -17.48
C TRP A 108 -22.24 20.38 -16.71
N GLY A 109 -22.30 21.51 -17.42
CA GLY A 109 -22.28 22.84 -16.81
C GLY A 109 -20.91 23.26 -16.25
N SER A 110 -20.91 24.37 -15.51
CA SER A 110 -19.73 24.86 -14.77
C SER A 110 -19.92 24.70 -13.28
N ILE A 111 -18.82 24.44 -12.57
CA ILE A 111 -18.79 24.31 -11.12
C ILE A 111 -18.66 25.68 -10.43
N TYR A 112 -19.46 25.87 -9.39
CA TYR A 112 -19.46 26.99 -8.48
C TYR A 112 -19.32 26.47 -7.04
N LEU A 113 -18.24 26.88 -6.38
CA LEU A 113 -17.87 26.50 -5.03
C LEU A 113 -18.26 27.64 -4.07
N PRO A 114 -19.13 27.42 -3.07
CA PRO A 114 -19.42 28.42 -2.05
C PRO A 114 -18.15 28.89 -1.32
N ASP A 115 -17.83 30.17 -1.41
CA ASP A 115 -16.55 30.70 -0.87
C ASP A 115 -16.44 30.62 0.67
N TRP A 116 -17.56 30.52 1.38
CA TRP A 116 -17.60 30.32 2.82
C TRP A 116 -17.43 28.85 3.25
N LEU A 117 -17.48 27.90 2.31
CA LEU A 117 -17.22 26.48 2.57
C LEU A 117 -15.85 26.07 2.01
N TRP A 118 -15.53 26.56 0.81
CA TRP A 118 -14.33 26.16 0.08
C TRP A 118 -13.20 27.17 0.30
N GLN A 119 -12.42 26.93 1.34
CA GLN A 119 -11.18 27.64 1.61
C GLN A 119 -10.01 26.98 0.88
N GLU A 120 -8.97 27.78 0.63
CA GLU A 120 -7.71 27.34 0.01
C GLU A 120 -6.97 26.38 0.94
N ASP A 121 -6.83 26.75 2.22
CA ASP A 121 -6.47 25.80 3.28
C ASP A 121 -7.62 24.82 3.51
N GLY A 122 -7.40 23.56 3.14
CA GLY A 122 -8.37 22.48 3.22
C GLY A 122 -8.23 21.61 4.46
N ALA A 123 -7.28 21.87 5.36
CA ALA A 123 -6.89 20.92 6.41
C ALA A 123 -8.06 20.53 7.33
N GLU A 124 -8.86 21.49 7.80
CA GLU A 124 -10.05 21.22 8.63
C GLU A 124 -11.12 20.43 7.86
N ALA A 125 -11.29 20.71 6.56
CA ALA A 125 -12.25 20.00 5.72
C ALA A 125 -11.81 18.55 5.43
N ILE A 126 -10.50 18.32 5.31
CA ILE A 126 -9.91 16.98 5.19
C ILE A 126 -10.09 16.21 6.49
N ALA A 127 -9.61 16.76 7.61
CA ALA A 127 -9.63 16.11 8.92
C ALA A 127 -11.06 15.79 9.38
N SER A 128 -12.03 16.68 9.12
CA SER A 128 -13.43 16.45 9.51
C SER A 128 -14.19 15.52 8.55
N GLY A 129 -13.69 15.28 7.33
CA GLY A 129 -14.39 14.49 6.30
C GLY A 129 -15.80 15.00 5.94
N SER A 130 -16.16 16.22 6.33
CA SER A 130 -17.53 16.72 6.21
C SER A 130 -17.88 17.08 4.77
N PRO A 131 -19.00 16.57 4.21
CA PRO A 131 -19.39 16.90 2.85
C PRO A 131 -19.68 18.40 2.64
N GLN A 132 -18.96 19.00 1.70
CA GLN A 132 -19.08 20.39 1.30
C GLN A 132 -19.94 20.51 0.04
N ALA A 133 -20.84 21.50 0.01
CA ALA A 133 -21.73 21.69 -1.13
C ALA A 133 -20.98 22.17 -2.38
N VAL A 134 -21.34 21.62 -3.54
CA VAL A 134 -20.88 22.01 -4.87
C VAL A 134 -22.09 22.31 -5.73
N TYR A 135 -22.07 23.42 -6.47
CA TYR A 135 -23.16 23.80 -7.37
C TYR A 135 -22.72 23.70 -8.82
N VAL A 136 -23.49 22.99 -9.63
CA VAL A 136 -23.23 22.81 -11.06
C VAL A 136 -24.32 23.54 -11.85
N SER A 137 -23.96 24.38 -12.82
CA SER A 137 -24.95 25.12 -13.63
C SER A 137 -24.47 25.47 -15.04
N ASP A 138 -25.37 25.39 -16.02
CA ASP A 138 -25.19 25.90 -17.39
C ASP A 138 -25.79 27.31 -17.60
N GLY A 139 -26.29 27.93 -16.54
CA GLY A 139 -26.97 29.23 -16.56
C GLY A 139 -28.49 29.17 -16.83
N LYS A 140 -29.03 28.00 -17.17
CA LYS A 140 -30.48 27.75 -17.33
C LYS A 140 -31.02 26.79 -16.30
N GLN A 141 -30.21 25.78 -15.96
CA GLN A 141 -30.48 24.82 -14.92
C GLN A 141 -29.35 24.75 -13.91
N TRP A 142 -29.60 24.11 -12.77
CA TRP A 142 -28.57 23.88 -11.76
C TRP A 142 -28.79 22.59 -10.96
N LYS A 143 -27.72 22.03 -10.37
CA LYS A 143 -27.78 20.90 -9.43
C LYS A 143 -26.86 21.15 -8.23
N LYS A 144 -27.30 20.72 -7.03
CA LYS A 144 -26.45 20.65 -5.84
C LYS A 144 -25.87 19.25 -5.74
N LEU A 145 -24.57 19.16 -5.57
CA LEU A 145 -23.83 17.93 -5.26
C LEU A 145 -23.02 18.17 -3.98
N TYR A 146 -22.43 17.12 -3.43
CA TYR A 146 -21.57 17.21 -2.25
C TYR A 146 -20.23 16.53 -2.52
N VAL A 147 -19.18 17.10 -1.94
CA VAL A 147 -17.81 16.59 -2.01
C VAL A 147 -17.21 16.67 -0.62
N TYR A 148 -16.61 15.60 -0.12
CA TYR A 148 -15.72 15.67 1.03
C TYR A 148 -14.28 15.49 0.57
N ARG A 149 -13.34 16.04 1.34
CA ARG A 149 -11.91 15.95 1.04
C ARG A 149 -11.29 14.81 1.85
N SER A 150 -10.37 14.09 1.25
CA SER A 150 -9.54 13.09 1.94
C SER A 150 -8.07 13.45 1.77
N GLY A 151 -7.27 13.23 2.81
CA GLY A 151 -5.82 13.41 2.75
C GLY A 151 -5.08 12.23 2.12
N MET A 152 -5.80 11.14 1.81
CA MET A 152 -5.22 9.88 1.37
C MET A 152 -5.50 9.59 -0.12
N PRO A 153 -4.68 8.74 -0.76
CA PRO A 153 -5.01 8.15 -2.04
C PRO A 153 -6.33 7.36 -1.99
N VAL A 154 -6.99 7.30 -3.14
CA VAL A 154 -8.31 6.67 -3.27
C VAL A 154 -8.28 5.64 -4.40
N ILE A 155 -8.81 4.45 -4.12
CA ILE A 155 -9.12 3.44 -5.13
C ILE A 155 -10.64 3.29 -5.23
N ALA A 156 -11.18 3.44 -6.43
CA ALA A 156 -12.58 3.15 -6.73
C ALA A 156 -12.70 2.00 -7.73
N ILE A 157 -13.50 1.00 -7.40
CA ILE A 157 -13.73 -0.18 -8.24
C ILE A 157 -15.22 -0.29 -8.57
N ASP A 158 -15.53 -0.35 -9.85
CA ASP A 158 -16.89 -0.54 -10.37
C ASP A 158 -17.01 -1.94 -10.99
N SER A 159 -17.65 -2.84 -10.26
CA SER A 159 -17.86 -4.23 -10.65
C SER A 159 -19.02 -4.34 -11.63
N GLN A 160 -18.79 -5.04 -12.74
CA GLN A 160 -19.75 -5.15 -13.84
C GLN A 160 -20.18 -6.60 -14.06
N VAL A 161 -19.23 -7.54 -13.97
CA VAL A 161 -19.45 -8.96 -14.20
C VAL A 161 -18.95 -9.75 -12.99
N ARG A 162 -19.70 -10.76 -12.57
CA ARG A 162 -19.31 -11.69 -11.51
C ARG A 162 -19.29 -13.11 -12.06
N VAL A 163 -18.18 -13.80 -11.86
CA VAL A 163 -17.98 -15.20 -12.23
C VAL A 163 -17.70 -16.00 -10.96
N SER A 164 -18.61 -16.91 -10.64
CA SER A 164 -18.50 -17.78 -9.48
C SER A 164 -17.83 -19.09 -9.88
N ILE A 165 -16.67 -19.37 -9.30
CA ILE A 165 -15.89 -20.59 -9.54
C ILE A 165 -15.91 -21.43 -8.27
N PRO A 166 -16.43 -22.68 -8.31
CA PRO A 166 -16.33 -23.59 -7.18
C PRO A 166 -14.87 -23.82 -6.79
N ARG A 167 -14.57 -23.74 -5.49
CA ARG A 167 -13.24 -24.12 -5.00
C ARG A 167 -13.11 -25.63 -4.98
N ASP A 168 -11.92 -26.11 -5.33
CA ASP A 168 -11.57 -27.49 -5.05
C ASP A 168 -11.37 -27.65 -3.53
N ARG A 169 -12.26 -28.42 -2.92
CA ARG A 169 -12.27 -28.65 -1.47
C ARG A 169 -11.05 -29.41 -1.00
N ASP A 170 -10.47 -30.18 -1.91
CA ASP A 170 -9.28 -30.96 -1.62
C ASP A 170 -8.04 -30.06 -1.59
N VAL A 171 -8.06 -28.87 -2.22
CA VAL A 171 -6.94 -27.91 -2.24
C VAL A 171 -7.03 -26.87 -1.11
N VAL A 172 -8.18 -26.22 -0.93
CA VAL A 172 -8.32 -25.10 0.05
C VAL A 172 -8.74 -25.54 1.45
N GLY A 173 -8.97 -26.84 1.63
CA GLY A 173 -9.51 -27.40 2.87
C GLY A 173 -11.02 -27.21 3.04
N TYR A 174 -11.58 -27.94 4.01
CA TYR A 174 -13.02 -28.14 4.13
C TYR A 174 -13.82 -26.85 4.40
N THR A 175 -13.26 -25.90 5.16
CA THR A 175 -13.93 -24.65 5.52
C THR A 175 -13.94 -23.65 4.36
N MET A 176 -12.80 -23.42 3.70
CA MET A 176 -12.74 -22.52 2.53
C MET A 176 -13.46 -23.10 1.32
N GLY A 177 -13.46 -24.43 1.14
CA GLY A 177 -14.13 -25.12 0.03
C GLY A 177 -15.66 -25.08 0.09
N ARG A 178 -16.27 -24.51 1.13
CA ARG A 178 -17.73 -24.31 1.22
C ARG A 178 -18.24 -23.09 0.45
N LEU A 179 -17.34 -22.17 0.09
CA LEU A 179 -17.69 -20.93 -0.59
C LEU A 179 -16.94 -20.86 -1.92
N PRO A 180 -17.62 -20.50 -3.03
CA PRO A 180 -16.95 -20.31 -4.32
C PRO A 180 -15.97 -19.12 -4.25
N VAL A 181 -14.97 -19.11 -5.13
CA VAL A 181 -14.26 -17.87 -5.45
C VAL A 181 -15.18 -17.05 -6.34
N GLU A 182 -15.41 -15.80 -5.95
CA GLU A 182 -16.16 -14.85 -6.75
C GLU A 182 -15.15 -13.93 -7.42
N ASN A 183 -14.86 -14.19 -8.69
CA ASN A 183 -14.04 -13.33 -9.53
C ASN A 183 -14.93 -12.23 -10.10
N ASN A 184 -14.63 -10.98 -9.77
CA ASN A 184 -15.43 -9.84 -10.16
C ASN A 184 -14.63 -9.01 -11.15
N TYR A 185 -15.20 -8.77 -12.32
CA TYR A 185 -14.59 -8.00 -13.39
C TYR A 185 -15.24 -6.64 -13.50
N GLY A 186 -14.43 -5.62 -13.75
CA GLY A 186 -14.89 -4.24 -13.78
C GLY A 186 -13.83 -3.26 -14.20
N SER A 187 -13.97 -2.01 -13.75
CA SER A 187 -12.96 -0.96 -13.89
C SER A 187 -12.43 -0.52 -12.54
N ILE A 188 -11.15 -0.15 -12.50
CA ILE A 188 -10.50 0.46 -11.35
C ILE A 188 -10.09 1.89 -11.69
N ARG A 189 -10.25 2.81 -10.73
CA ARG A 189 -9.78 4.19 -10.79
C ARG A 189 -8.92 4.46 -9.57
N VAL A 190 -7.70 4.93 -9.77
CA VAL A 190 -6.76 5.24 -8.67
C VAL A 190 -6.45 6.74 -8.69
N PHE A 191 -6.64 7.41 -7.55
CA PHE A 191 -6.43 8.84 -7.39
C PHE A 191 -5.35 9.11 -6.35
N TRP A 192 -4.34 9.89 -6.73
CA TRP A 192 -3.26 10.32 -5.84
C TRP A 192 -3.47 11.78 -5.38
N PRO A 193 -3.42 12.05 -4.06
CA PRO A 193 -3.80 13.33 -3.48
C PRO A 193 -2.90 14.49 -3.95
N GLU A 194 -1.60 14.26 -4.08
CA GLU A 194 -0.64 15.33 -4.43
C GLU A 194 -0.77 15.86 -5.86
N GLY A 195 -1.65 15.27 -6.68
CA GLY A 195 -1.81 15.68 -8.08
C GLY A 195 -0.45 15.58 -8.77
N ASN A 196 -0.05 14.39 -9.15
CA ASN A 196 1.32 14.19 -9.59
C ASN A 196 1.60 15.02 -10.87
N LEU A 197 2.83 15.54 -10.99
CA LEU A 197 3.44 15.98 -12.26
C LEU A 197 3.29 14.91 -13.38
N ARG A 198 2.89 13.68 -13.02
CA ARG A 198 2.65 12.51 -13.87
C ARG A 198 1.21 12.27 -14.34
N GLN A 199 0.19 13.05 -13.92
CA GLN A 199 -1.22 12.78 -14.25
C GLN A 199 -1.68 11.33 -13.98
N GLN A 200 -1.31 10.72 -12.86
CA GLN A 200 -1.73 9.35 -12.58
C GLN A 200 -3.15 9.34 -12.01
N VAL A 201 -4.13 9.39 -12.91
CA VAL A 201 -5.34 8.60 -12.70
C VAL A 201 -5.19 7.36 -13.56
N VAL A 202 -5.04 6.21 -12.92
CA VAL A 202 -5.05 4.93 -13.62
C VAL A 202 -6.50 4.50 -13.77
N SER A 203 -6.93 4.27 -15.01
CA SER A 203 -8.25 3.73 -15.34
C SER A 203 -8.06 2.55 -16.28
N THR A 204 -8.20 1.34 -15.75
CA THR A 204 -8.01 0.09 -16.51
C THR A 204 -9.04 -0.95 -16.10
N GLY A 205 -9.07 -2.09 -16.80
CA GLY A 205 -9.87 -3.23 -16.41
C GLY A 205 -9.31 -3.86 -15.14
N VAL A 206 -10.16 -4.50 -14.34
CA VAL A 206 -9.72 -5.21 -13.13
C VAL A 206 -10.51 -6.49 -12.97
N GLU A 207 -9.84 -7.57 -12.58
CA GLU A 207 -10.43 -8.70 -11.87
C GLU A 207 -10.08 -8.59 -10.39
N TRP A 208 -11.06 -8.78 -9.52
CA TRP A 208 -10.81 -8.83 -8.09
C TRP A 208 -11.60 -9.93 -7.39
N HIS A 209 -10.98 -10.50 -6.37
CA HIS A 209 -11.58 -11.51 -5.49
C HIS A 209 -11.05 -11.37 -4.06
N TRP A 210 -11.77 -11.96 -3.11
CA TRP A 210 -11.31 -12.00 -1.72
C TRP A 210 -10.10 -12.92 -1.57
N ARG A 211 -9.13 -12.48 -0.76
CA ARG A 211 -7.91 -13.24 -0.46
C ARG A 211 -7.70 -13.45 1.03
N GLY A 212 -6.69 -14.26 1.32
CA GLY A 212 -6.25 -14.65 2.66
C GLY A 212 -7.16 -15.72 3.27
N ASN A 213 -6.62 -16.48 4.22
CA ASN A 213 -7.35 -17.58 4.86
C ASN A 213 -8.22 -17.05 6.00
N ALA A 214 -7.60 -16.38 6.99
CA ALA A 214 -8.30 -15.80 8.14
C ALA A 214 -9.14 -14.57 7.75
N SER A 215 -8.58 -13.66 6.93
CA SER A 215 -9.28 -12.46 6.42
C SER A 215 -10.53 -12.78 5.61
N TYR A 216 -10.66 -14.01 5.08
CA TYR A 216 -11.87 -14.45 4.42
C TYR A 216 -13.08 -14.49 5.37
N PHE A 217 -12.85 -14.64 6.67
CA PHE A 217 -13.89 -14.67 7.71
C PHE A 217 -14.08 -13.32 8.42
N ALA A 218 -13.20 -12.34 8.17
CA ALA A 218 -13.37 -10.95 8.63
C ALA A 218 -14.55 -10.28 7.92
N ASP A 219 -15.29 -9.37 8.56
CA ASP A 219 -16.34 -8.61 7.86
C ASP A 219 -15.72 -7.67 6.83
N LYS A 220 -14.61 -7.03 7.21
CA LYS A 220 -13.74 -6.26 6.31
C LYS A 220 -12.81 -7.22 5.56
N LYS A 221 -13.07 -7.50 4.28
CA LYS A 221 -12.29 -8.47 3.48
C LYS A 221 -11.00 -7.85 2.96
N SER A 222 -9.96 -8.67 2.79
CA SER A 222 -8.78 -8.34 1.98
C SER A 222 -9.01 -8.77 0.52
N TYR A 223 -8.43 -8.05 -0.44
CA TYR A 223 -8.66 -8.26 -1.87
C TYR A 223 -7.35 -8.52 -2.62
N ARG A 224 -7.43 -9.38 -3.64
CA ARG A 224 -6.44 -9.41 -4.73
C ARG A 224 -7.04 -8.66 -5.91
N LEU A 225 -6.22 -7.85 -6.56
CA LEU A 225 -6.55 -7.13 -7.78
C LEU A 225 -5.62 -7.61 -8.88
N ASN A 226 -6.17 -7.96 -10.05
CA ASN A 226 -5.41 -8.26 -11.24
C ASN A 226 -5.85 -7.27 -12.33
N LEU A 227 -4.95 -6.39 -12.75
CA LEU A 227 -5.20 -5.35 -13.73
C LEU A 227 -5.22 -5.94 -15.15
N LEU A 228 -6.17 -5.50 -15.97
CA LEU A 228 -6.48 -6.11 -17.25
C LEU A 228 -6.59 -5.08 -18.38
N ASP A 229 -5.97 -5.38 -19.53
CA ASP A 229 -6.13 -4.61 -20.76
C ASP A 229 -7.52 -4.83 -21.39
N GLU A 230 -7.80 -4.13 -22.49
CA GLU A 230 -9.07 -4.27 -23.23
C GLU A 230 -9.36 -5.69 -23.74
N ASN A 231 -8.34 -6.55 -23.82
CA ASN A 231 -8.44 -7.95 -24.25
C ASN A 231 -8.53 -8.93 -23.08
N GLY A 232 -8.43 -8.46 -21.83
CA GLY A 232 -8.39 -9.29 -20.63
C GLY A 232 -7.01 -9.90 -20.32
N ASN A 233 -5.93 -9.39 -20.90
CA ASN A 233 -4.56 -9.78 -20.54
C ASN A 233 -4.05 -8.94 -19.37
N PRO A 234 -3.06 -9.42 -18.59
CA PRO A 234 -2.41 -8.62 -17.54
C PRO A 234 -1.90 -7.27 -18.07
N ASP A 235 -2.27 -6.19 -17.37
CA ASP A 235 -1.91 -4.81 -17.70
C ASP A 235 -1.12 -4.19 -16.55
N ALA A 236 0.21 -4.26 -16.63
CA ALA A 236 1.06 -3.75 -15.57
C ALA A 236 1.02 -2.22 -15.52
N GLN A 237 0.65 -1.67 -14.37
CA GLN A 237 0.53 -0.23 -14.15
C GLN A 237 1.29 0.17 -12.88
N ASP A 238 1.85 1.37 -12.88
CA ASP A 238 2.45 1.97 -11.69
C ASP A 238 1.36 2.60 -10.82
N LEU A 239 0.97 1.90 -9.75
CA LEU A 239 0.05 2.42 -8.75
C LEU A 239 0.86 3.09 -7.65
N LEU A 240 0.57 4.36 -7.39
CA LEU A 240 1.11 5.11 -6.25
C LEU A 240 2.64 5.29 -6.23
N GLY A 241 3.34 5.01 -7.33
CA GLY A 241 4.80 5.08 -7.39
C GLY A 241 5.50 3.85 -6.83
N LEU A 242 4.76 2.76 -6.56
CA LEU A 242 5.28 1.53 -5.94
C LEU A 242 5.98 0.59 -6.92
N GLY A 243 5.96 0.91 -8.21
CA GLY A 243 6.46 0.05 -9.28
C GLY A 243 5.34 -0.44 -10.20
N SER A 244 5.72 -0.92 -11.37
CA SER A 244 4.75 -1.35 -12.40
C SER A 244 4.43 -2.83 -12.25
N ASP A 245 3.20 -3.14 -11.88
CA ASP A 245 2.71 -4.52 -11.71
C ASP A 245 1.25 -4.63 -12.17
N ALA A 246 0.85 -5.82 -12.60
CA ALA A 246 -0.53 -6.16 -12.89
C ALA A 246 -1.25 -6.77 -11.68
N ASP A 247 -0.51 -7.40 -10.75
CA ASP A 247 -1.09 -8.06 -9.59
C ASP A 247 -0.87 -7.21 -8.33
N TRP A 248 -1.94 -6.83 -7.63
CA TRP A 248 -1.89 -6.01 -6.42
C TRP A 248 -2.68 -6.65 -5.28
N ILE A 249 -2.33 -6.28 -4.05
CA ILE A 249 -3.01 -6.73 -2.84
C ILE A 249 -3.56 -5.53 -2.07
N LEU A 250 -4.80 -5.64 -1.60
CA LEU A 250 -5.38 -4.74 -0.61
C LEU A 250 -5.58 -5.49 0.72
N LEU A 251 -4.79 -5.14 1.73
CA LEU A 251 -4.89 -5.69 3.08
C LEU A 251 -5.86 -4.86 3.93
N ASN A 252 -6.76 -5.54 4.64
CA ASN A 252 -7.85 -4.93 5.40
C ASN A 252 -7.41 -4.21 6.69
N LEU A 253 -6.21 -4.52 7.19
CA LEU A 253 -5.64 -4.01 8.45
C LEU A 253 -6.53 -4.26 9.66
N ALA A 254 -7.45 -5.22 9.56
CA ALA A 254 -8.57 -5.37 10.47
C ALA A 254 -8.17 -5.91 11.84
N THR A 255 -7.06 -6.64 11.92
CA THR A 255 -6.51 -7.22 13.16
C THR A 255 -5.71 -6.20 13.96
N ASP A 256 -5.28 -5.10 13.35
CA ASP A 256 -4.40 -4.12 13.97
C ASP A 256 -5.18 -2.83 14.30
N VAL A 257 -5.47 -2.57 15.57
CA VAL A 257 -6.20 -1.36 16.01
C VAL A 257 -5.49 -0.05 15.64
N THR A 258 -4.17 -0.09 15.44
CA THR A 258 -3.37 1.07 15.00
C THR A 258 -3.39 1.24 13.49
N ARG A 259 -3.66 0.16 12.74
CA ARG A 259 -3.61 0.05 11.27
C ARG A 259 -2.21 0.21 10.66
N VAL A 260 -1.14 0.37 11.44
CA VAL A 260 0.19 0.74 10.93
C VAL A 260 1.23 -0.37 10.95
N ARG A 261 1.03 -1.46 11.73
CA ARG A 261 2.06 -2.48 11.97
C ARG A 261 2.58 -3.11 10.70
N ASP A 262 1.68 -3.52 9.82
CA ASP A 262 2.05 -4.19 8.57
C ASP A 262 2.85 -3.26 7.64
N LYS A 263 2.46 -1.97 7.55
CA LYS A 263 3.23 -0.97 6.78
C LYS A 263 4.62 -0.77 7.38
N VAL A 264 4.71 -0.48 8.67
CA VAL A 264 5.98 -0.19 9.34
C VAL A 264 6.92 -1.40 9.32
N ALA A 265 6.40 -2.63 9.47
CA ALA A 265 7.22 -3.83 9.41
C ALA A 265 7.76 -4.10 7.99
N ASN A 266 6.95 -3.90 6.95
CA ASN A 266 7.42 -4.00 5.57
C ASN A 266 8.43 -2.89 5.23
N ASP A 267 8.19 -1.65 5.68
CA ASP A 267 9.11 -0.53 5.47
C ASP A 267 10.45 -0.77 6.20
N LEU A 268 10.44 -1.35 7.40
CA LEU A 268 11.66 -1.75 8.11
C LEU A 268 12.45 -2.84 7.36
N TRP A 269 11.77 -3.88 6.85
CA TRP A 269 12.44 -4.90 6.03
C TRP A 269 13.03 -4.31 4.75
N ASN A 270 12.33 -3.40 4.08
CA ASN A 270 12.85 -2.75 2.89
C ASN A 270 14.01 -1.79 3.19
N GLN A 271 14.07 -1.19 4.39
CA GLN A 271 15.27 -0.46 4.84
C GLN A 271 16.47 -1.40 5.03
N MET A 272 16.26 -2.61 5.55
CA MET A 272 17.30 -3.64 5.59
C MET A 272 17.77 -4.02 4.18
N SER A 273 16.84 -4.40 3.31
CA SER A 273 17.12 -4.77 1.92
C SER A 273 17.86 -3.66 1.13
N ALA A 274 17.49 -2.40 1.33
CA ALA A 274 18.17 -1.27 0.70
C ALA A 274 19.58 -1.02 1.26
N THR A 275 19.85 -1.43 2.50
CA THR A 275 21.14 -1.24 3.18
C THR A 275 22.10 -2.40 2.89
N TRP A 276 21.59 -3.63 2.80
CA TRP A 276 22.38 -4.84 2.58
C TRP A 276 21.88 -5.63 1.36
N GLU A 277 22.69 -5.67 0.30
CA GLU A 277 22.31 -6.26 -1.00
C GLU A 277 21.95 -7.76 -0.96
N PHE A 278 22.36 -8.47 0.10
CA PHE A 278 22.03 -9.89 0.27
C PHE A 278 20.60 -10.12 0.77
N ASP A 279 19.89 -9.09 1.24
CA ASP A 279 18.50 -9.19 1.64
C ASP A 279 17.57 -8.82 0.48
N PRO A 280 16.75 -9.76 -0.05
CA PRO A 280 15.82 -9.44 -1.11
C PRO A 280 14.69 -8.52 -0.63
N ALA A 281 14.21 -7.65 -1.54
CA ALA A 281 13.12 -6.72 -1.24
C ALA A 281 11.84 -7.45 -0.80
N GLY A 282 11.15 -6.87 0.19
CA GLY A 282 9.83 -7.32 0.63
C GLY A 282 8.71 -6.58 -0.08
N ALA A 283 7.48 -6.71 0.42
CA ALA A 283 6.35 -5.96 -0.10
C ALA A 283 6.58 -4.46 0.08
N VAL A 284 6.20 -3.64 -0.90
CA VAL A 284 6.16 -2.18 -0.76
C VAL A 284 4.71 -1.76 -0.70
N CYS A 285 4.36 -0.93 0.28
CA CYS A 285 2.96 -0.72 0.64
C CYS A 285 2.61 0.74 0.93
N GLU A 286 1.43 1.18 0.46
CA GLU A 286 0.88 2.52 0.71
C GLU A 286 -0.59 2.47 1.10
N PHE A 287 -1.00 3.39 1.97
CA PHE A 287 -2.39 3.46 2.43
C PHE A 287 -3.31 4.03 1.36
N VAL A 288 -4.52 3.47 1.26
CA VAL A 288 -5.58 3.93 0.37
C VAL A 288 -6.94 3.88 1.04
N GLU A 289 -7.86 4.75 0.63
CA GLU A 289 -9.28 4.56 0.88
C GLU A 289 -9.93 3.80 -0.28
N LEU A 290 -10.66 2.73 0.03
CA LEU A 290 -11.32 1.90 -0.98
C LEU A 290 -12.80 2.24 -1.12
N TYR A 291 -13.27 2.34 -2.36
CA TYR A 291 -14.67 2.43 -2.74
C TYR A 291 -14.99 1.27 -3.68
N LEU A 292 -15.97 0.46 -3.33
CA LEU A 292 -16.39 -0.70 -4.12
C LEU A 292 -17.87 -0.55 -4.48
N ASN A 293 -18.18 -0.35 -5.76
CA ASN A 293 -19.55 -0.12 -6.26
C ASN A 293 -20.28 1.04 -5.55
N ASP A 294 -19.58 2.17 -5.40
CA ASP A 294 -19.97 3.37 -4.64
C ASP A 294 -20.12 3.18 -3.11
N GLU A 295 -19.75 2.02 -2.58
CA GLU A 295 -19.73 1.78 -1.13
C GLU A 295 -18.33 2.05 -0.59
N TYR A 296 -18.25 2.91 0.42
CA TYR A 296 -16.99 3.15 1.10
C TYR A 296 -16.62 1.96 1.96
N MET A 297 -15.41 1.44 1.80
CA MET A 297 -14.94 0.23 2.48
C MET A 297 -13.92 0.52 3.58
N GLY A 298 -13.53 1.78 3.79
CA GLY A 298 -12.52 2.16 4.79
C GLY A 298 -11.09 2.23 4.25
N VAL A 299 -10.14 2.23 5.18
CA VAL A 299 -8.69 2.29 4.93
C VAL A 299 -8.16 0.90 4.61
N TYR A 300 -7.34 0.79 3.58
CA TYR A 300 -6.64 -0.41 3.16
C TYR A 300 -5.16 -0.12 2.96
N LEU A 301 -4.34 -1.16 3.04
CA LEU A 301 -2.94 -1.09 2.63
C LEU A 301 -2.81 -1.73 1.24
N LEU A 302 -2.48 -0.93 0.23
CA LEU A 302 -2.14 -1.41 -1.11
C LEU A 302 -0.69 -1.87 -1.10
N CYS A 303 -0.44 -3.14 -1.43
CA CYS A 303 0.89 -3.73 -1.48
C CYS A 303 1.19 -4.36 -2.83
N THR A 304 2.46 -4.33 -3.22
CA THR A 304 3.01 -5.17 -4.30
C THR A 304 2.95 -6.65 -3.93
N ASN A 305 3.06 -7.54 -4.93
CA ASN A 305 3.34 -8.95 -4.68
C ASN A 305 4.85 -9.18 -4.56
N ILE A 306 5.24 -10.18 -3.75
CA ILE A 306 6.59 -10.75 -3.86
C ILE A 306 6.56 -11.76 -4.99
N ASP A 307 7.04 -11.33 -6.15
CA ASP A 307 6.99 -12.09 -7.38
C ASP A 307 8.20 -11.82 -8.30
N ARG A 308 8.05 -12.13 -9.59
CA ARG A 308 9.13 -12.00 -10.57
C ARG A 308 9.49 -10.55 -10.82
N GLU A 309 8.49 -9.70 -10.96
CA GLU A 309 8.64 -8.30 -11.33
C GLU A 309 9.34 -7.53 -10.20
N LEU A 310 8.95 -7.78 -8.94
CA LEU A 310 9.61 -7.18 -7.78
C LEU A 310 11.07 -7.64 -7.61
N LEU A 311 11.33 -8.95 -7.75
CA LEU A 311 12.63 -9.55 -7.45
C LEU A 311 13.56 -9.69 -8.67
N ASP A 312 13.15 -9.19 -9.84
CA ASP A 312 13.85 -9.36 -11.13
C ASP A 312 14.27 -10.82 -11.40
N LEU A 313 13.33 -11.76 -11.24
CA LEU A 313 13.62 -13.20 -11.37
C LEU A 313 13.95 -13.61 -12.80
N GLN A 314 15.00 -14.42 -12.94
CA GLN A 314 15.50 -14.90 -14.23
C GLN A 314 15.08 -16.35 -14.50
N GLY A 315 15.40 -16.82 -15.70
CA GLY A 315 15.20 -18.22 -16.09
C GLY A 315 16.16 -19.13 -15.33
N GLY A 316 15.62 -19.97 -14.44
CA GLY A 316 16.40 -20.86 -13.57
C GLY A 316 16.07 -20.64 -12.10
N ASP A 317 15.70 -19.42 -11.72
CA ASP A 317 15.32 -19.08 -10.34
C ASP A 317 14.04 -19.80 -9.91
N ARG A 318 13.86 -19.93 -8.59
CA ARG A 318 12.62 -20.44 -7.99
C ARG A 318 12.17 -19.51 -6.89
N LEU A 319 10.87 -19.33 -6.77
CA LEU A 319 10.26 -18.64 -5.65
C LEU A 319 9.16 -19.52 -5.09
N TYR A 320 9.27 -19.87 -3.81
CA TYR A 320 8.26 -20.63 -3.08
C TYR A 320 7.64 -19.76 -2.00
N LYS A 321 6.39 -20.03 -1.64
CA LYS A 321 5.74 -19.39 -0.49
C LYS A 321 5.20 -20.43 0.48
N TYR A 322 5.70 -20.39 1.71
CA TYR A 322 5.24 -21.25 2.80
C TYR A 322 4.21 -20.46 3.63
N ARG A 323 2.96 -20.90 3.59
CA ARG A 323 1.79 -20.17 4.10
C ARG A 323 1.28 -20.72 5.43
N GLN A 324 1.58 -21.97 5.74
CA GLN A 324 1.06 -22.61 6.94
C GLN A 324 2.13 -23.35 7.70
N ALA A 325 1.88 -23.38 8.99
CA ALA A 325 2.63 -24.05 10.00
C ALA A 325 2.43 -25.58 9.89
N THR A 326 2.94 -26.21 8.82
CA THR A 326 2.93 -27.67 8.66
C THR A 326 4.11 -28.14 7.82
N MET A 327 4.90 -29.08 8.36
CA MET A 327 6.09 -29.62 7.69
C MET A 327 5.73 -30.54 6.51
N ILE A 328 6.22 -30.23 5.31
CA ILE A 328 6.08 -31.08 4.12
C ILE A 328 7.01 -32.31 4.21
N GLN A 329 6.49 -33.49 3.87
CA GLN A 329 7.24 -34.75 3.90
C GLN A 329 7.77 -35.13 2.51
N ASP A 330 8.69 -36.08 2.43
CA ASP A 330 9.29 -36.51 1.16
C ASP A 330 8.24 -37.16 0.23
N GLU A 331 7.30 -37.91 0.81
CA GLU A 331 6.18 -38.49 0.07
C GLU A 331 5.23 -37.41 -0.49
N ASP A 332 5.08 -36.27 0.20
CA ASP A 332 4.29 -35.14 -0.33
C ASP A 332 4.98 -34.54 -1.56
N PHE A 333 6.31 -34.36 -1.52
CA PHE A 333 7.05 -33.89 -2.70
C PHE A 333 6.97 -34.88 -3.87
N ASP A 334 7.05 -36.18 -3.61
CA ASP A 334 6.87 -37.21 -4.64
C ASP A 334 5.48 -37.15 -5.26
N GLN A 335 4.45 -36.92 -4.44
CA GLN A 335 3.08 -36.74 -4.90
C GLN A 335 2.94 -35.47 -5.77
N LEU A 336 3.50 -34.33 -5.35
CA LEU A 336 3.46 -33.08 -6.11
C LEU A 336 4.11 -33.22 -7.49
N GLU A 337 5.24 -33.91 -7.58
CA GLU A 337 5.91 -34.21 -8.86
C GLU A 337 5.08 -35.17 -9.72
N GLN A 338 4.51 -36.23 -9.12
CA GLN A 338 3.65 -37.18 -9.84
C GLN A 338 2.39 -36.52 -10.40
N GLU A 339 1.78 -35.61 -9.63
CA GLU A 339 0.57 -34.88 -9.99
C GLU A 339 0.84 -33.67 -10.88
N GLN A 340 2.11 -33.30 -11.07
CA GLN A 340 2.52 -32.07 -11.75
C GLN A 340 1.90 -30.82 -11.13
N SER A 341 1.81 -30.81 -9.79
CA SER A 341 1.19 -29.75 -9.02
C SER A 341 2.20 -28.65 -8.67
N LEU A 342 1.74 -27.41 -8.65
CA LEU A 342 2.46 -26.23 -8.16
C LEU A 342 2.09 -25.87 -6.72
N GLU A 343 1.14 -26.57 -6.12
CA GLU A 343 0.58 -26.24 -4.82
C GLU A 343 0.41 -27.51 -3.98
N TRP A 344 0.98 -27.50 -2.78
CA TRP A 344 0.64 -28.43 -1.71
C TRP A 344 -0.47 -27.81 -0.88
N LEU A 345 -1.71 -28.06 -1.32
CA LEU A 345 -2.90 -27.51 -0.69
C LEU A 345 -2.80 -25.98 -0.59
N ASN A 346 -3.20 -25.42 0.55
CA ASN A 346 -3.00 -24.02 0.90
C ASN A 346 -1.77 -23.79 1.80
N LYS A 347 -0.78 -24.70 1.79
CA LYS A 347 0.36 -24.70 2.71
C LYS A 347 1.66 -24.23 2.06
N LEU A 348 1.98 -24.73 0.87
CA LEU A 348 3.21 -24.40 0.13
C LEU A 348 2.88 -24.29 -1.36
N GLU A 349 3.43 -23.29 -2.04
CA GLU A 349 3.23 -23.09 -3.48
C GLU A 349 4.52 -22.67 -4.19
N VAL A 350 4.59 -22.96 -5.49
CA VAL A 350 5.57 -22.37 -6.43
C VAL A 350 4.99 -21.06 -6.97
N VAL A 351 5.57 -19.95 -6.54
CA VAL A 351 5.21 -18.60 -7.00
C VAL A 351 5.91 -18.25 -8.31
N TRP A 352 7.13 -18.76 -8.55
CA TRP A 352 7.86 -18.66 -9.82
C TRP A 352 8.52 -20.01 -10.12
N PRO A 353 8.34 -20.59 -11.33
CA PRO A 353 7.91 -19.96 -12.59
C PRO A 353 6.41 -19.94 -12.91
N LYS A 354 5.51 -20.20 -11.93
CA LYS A 354 4.05 -20.38 -12.17
C LYS A 354 3.72 -21.46 -13.22
N LEU A 355 4.67 -22.36 -13.49
CA LEU A 355 4.56 -23.46 -14.45
C LEU A 355 5.29 -24.68 -13.91
N TRP A 356 4.66 -25.84 -13.95
CA TRP A 356 5.31 -27.07 -13.52
C TRP A 356 6.36 -27.51 -14.54
N THR A 357 7.53 -27.85 -14.04
CA THR A 357 8.62 -28.50 -14.77
C THR A 357 9.16 -29.63 -13.90
N GLU A 358 9.65 -30.70 -14.51
CA GLU A 358 10.28 -31.80 -13.77
C GLU A 358 11.38 -31.27 -12.84
N GLY A 359 11.28 -31.58 -11.55
CA GLY A 359 12.23 -31.14 -10.52
C GLY A 359 12.02 -29.72 -10.03
N VAL A 360 10.89 -29.07 -10.32
CA VAL A 360 10.58 -27.71 -9.81
C VAL A 360 10.56 -27.65 -8.28
N TRP A 361 10.36 -28.78 -7.60
CA TRP A 361 10.38 -28.86 -6.13
C TRP A 361 11.73 -29.26 -5.55
N GLN A 362 12.74 -29.56 -6.37
CA GLN A 362 14.00 -30.14 -5.89
C GLN A 362 14.72 -29.20 -4.92
N GLU A 363 14.82 -27.91 -5.25
CA GLU A 363 15.52 -26.93 -4.42
C GLU A 363 14.83 -26.76 -3.05
N MET A 364 13.50 -26.77 -3.02
CA MET A 364 12.74 -26.72 -1.77
C MET A 364 12.86 -28.04 -0.98
N ARG A 365 12.88 -29.19 -1.65
CA ARG A 365 13.07 -30.50 -1.00
C ARG A 365 14.44 -30.56 -0.32
N ASP A 366 15.49 -30.12 -1.02
CA ASP A 366 16.85 -30.11 -0.49
C ASP A 366 16.98 -29.15 0.70
N TYR A 367 16.35 -27.97 0.61
CA TYR A 367 16.28 -27.01 1.71
C TYR A 367 15.58 -27.58 2.95
N VAL A 368 14.36 -28.13 2.79
CA VAL A 368 13.62 -28.76 3.89
C VAL A 368 14.41 -29.92 4.50
N THR A 369 15.10 -30.69 3.68
CA THR A 369 15.95 -31.80 4.14
C THR A 369 17.11 -31.30 5.00
N ALA A 370 17.81 -30.25 4.56
CA ALA A 370 18.96 -29.71 5.30
C ALA A 370 18.55 -29.07 6.63
N PHE A 371 17.51 -28.24 6.61
CA PHE A 371 17.18 -27.39 7.74
C PHE A 371 16.12 -27.97 8.68
N TYR A 372 15.14 -28.70 8.15
CA TYR A 372 13.93 -29.02 8.91
C TYR A 372 13.80 -30.49 9.31
N ARG A 373 14.59 -31.39 8.74
CA ARG A 373 14.60 -32.80 9.15
C ARG A 373 15.46 -32.97 10.41
N PRO A 374 14.93 -33.52 11.51
CA PRO A 374 15.70 -33.75 12.73
C PRO A 374 16.91 -34.67 12.54
N GLU A 375 16.78 -35.66 11.68
CA GLU A 375 17.84 -36.64 11.35
C GLU A 375 18.95 -36.08 10.45
N SER A 376 18.76 -34.86 9.91
CA SER A 376 19.73 -34.19 9.06
C SER A 376 20.73 -33.38 9.88
N HIS A 377 22.00 -33.69 9.69
CA HIS A 377 23.14 -33.03 10.34
C HIS A 377 24.18 -32.62 9.29
N PRO A 378 23.86 -31.65 8.42
CA PRO A 378 24.80 -31.15 7.43
C PRO A 378 25.97 -30.44 8.11
N GLU A 379 27.15 -30.52 7.50
CA GLU A 379 28.31 -29.74 7.94
C GLU A 379 28.11 -28.26 7.61
N ALA A 380 28.75 -27.36 8.37
CA ALA A 380 28.59 -25.91 8.17
C ALA A 380 28.91 -25.45 6.73
N GLU A 381 29.91 -26.06 6.08
CA GLU A 381 30.27 -25.77 4.68
C GLU A 381 29.16 -26.17 3.70
N GLU A 382 28.42 -27.26 3.97
CA GLU A 382 27.29 -27.70 3.13
C GLU A 382 26.13 -26.72 3.23
N LEU A 383 25.85 -26.22 4.44
CA LEU A 383 24.87 -25.17 4.66
C LEU A 383 25.27 -23.87 3.93
N GLU A 384 26.51 -23.40 4.12
CA GLU A 384 27.03 -22.17 3.49
C GLU A 384 27.00 -22.20 1.94
N GLN A 385 27.07 -23.39 1.34
CA GLN A 385 26.93 -23.58 -0.10
C GLN A 385 25.47 -23.51 -0.57
N MET A 386 24.52 -23.94 0.26
CA MET A 386 23.09 -24.02 -0.09
C MET A 386 22.37 -22.67 0.07
N VAL A 387 22.83 -21.80 0.96
CA VAL A 387 22.09 -20.60 1.36
C VAL A 387 22.94 -19.34 1.45
N ASN A 388 22.27 -18.20 1.50
CA ASN A 388 22.87 -16.98 1.99
C ASN A 388 22.71 -16.91 3.52
N VAL A 389 23.79 -17.21 4.24
CA VAL A 389 23.79 -17.27 5.72
C VAL A 389 23.50 -15.91 6.35
N ASP A 390 23.97 -14.82 5.74
CA ASP A 390 23.76 -13.48 6.27
C ASP A 390 22.25 -13.11 6.21
N ASN A 391 21.59 -13.40 5.09
CA ASN A 391 20.13 -13.23 4.97
C ASN A 391 19.33 -14.12 5.96
N LEU A 392 19.79 -15.35 6.21
CA LEU A 392 19.14 -16.21 7.22
C LEU A 392 19.24 -15.63 8.62
N ILE A 393 20.42 -15.13 9.01
CA ILE A 393 20.62 -14.46 10.30
C ILE A 393 19.75 -13.20 10.35
N ASP A 394 19.69 -12.41 9.28
CA ASP A 394 18.91 -11.17 9.25
C ASP A 394 17.41 -11.39 9.35
N VAL A 395 16.86 -12.39 8.66
CA VAL A 395 15.44 -12.77 8.84
C VAL A 395 15.19 -13.27 10.27
N ALA A 396 16.12 -14.03 10.85
CA ALA A 396 15.96 -14.50 12.23
C ALA A 396 15.96 -13.33 13.21
N LEU A 397 16.91 -12.41 13.09
CA LEU A 397 17.02 -11.21 13.92
C LEU A 397 15.85 -10.23 13.70
N PHE A 398 15.37 -10.09 12.47
CA PHE A 398 14.18 -9.31 12.14
C PHE A 398 12.94 -9.85 12.85
N LYS A 399 12.73 -11.17 12.83
CA LYS A 399 11.63 -11.81 13.58
C LYS A 399 11.76 -11.59 15.08
N GLN A 400 12.98 -11.57 15.62
CA GLN A 400 13.20 -11.30 17.04
C GLN A 400 12.90 -9.85 17.40
N PHE A 401 13.42 -8.90 16.64
CA PHE A 401 13.21 -7.48 16.85
C PHE A 401 11.72 -7.12 16.73
N THR A 402 11.06 -7.54 15.64
CA THR A 402 9.64 -7.25 15.40
C THR A 402 8.67 -8.15 16.17
N CYS A 403 9.17 -9.12 16.94
CA CYS A 403 8.35 -10.06 17.71
C CYS A 403 7.40 -10.90 16.83
N ALA A 404 7.83 -11.24 15.62
CA ALA A 404 7.04 -11.89 14.58
C ALA A 404 6.87 -13.41 14.81
N ILE A 405 6.17 -13.80 15.88
CA ILE A 405 5.98 -15.22 16.24
C ILE A 405 5.20 -15.99 15.16
N ASP A 406 4.27 -15.31 14.47
CA ASP A 406 3.48 -15.90 13.38
C ASP A 406 4.32 -16.15 12.10
N ASN A 407 5.57 -15.68 12.08
CA ASN A 407 6.56 -15.91 11.02
C ASN A 407 7.63 -16.94 11.42
N SER A 408 7.44 -17.68 12.52
CA SER A 408 8.42 -18.66 13.01
C SER A 408 8.89 -19.64 11.92
N TYR A 409 7.95 -20.19 11.13
CA TYR A 409 8.24 -21.01 9.95
C TYR A 409 7.27 -20.86 8.77
N GLN A 410 6.16 -20.13 8.96
CA GLN A 410 5.17 -19.81 7.94
C GLN A 410 5.24 -18.33 7.56
N ASN A 411 4.37 -17.89 6.64
CA ASN A 411 4.27 -16.49 6.19
C ASN A 411 5.61 -15.93 5.70
N GLN A 412 6.29 -16.70 4.84
CA GLN A 412 7.56 -16.30 4.26
C GLN A 412 7.77 -16.91 2.88
N TYR A 413 8.61 -16.26 2.10
CA TYR A 413 9.03 -16.71 0.77
C TYR A 413 10.45 -17.26 0.83
N TYR A 414 10.71 -18.24 -0.05
CA TYR A 414 12.03 -18.82 -0.27
C TYR A 414 12.43 -18.58 -1.72
N LEU A 415 13.47 -17.79 -1.90
CA LEU A 415 14.02 -17.41 -3.20
C LEU A 415 15.29 -18.20 -3.46
N TYR A 416 15.27 -19.09 -4.45
CA TYR A 416 16.48 -19.73 -4.97
C TYR A 416 17.01 -18.96 -6.18
N ARG A 417 18.25 -18.49 -6.09
CA ARG A 417 19.01 -17.84 -7.17
C ARG A 417 19.88 -18.85 -7.88
N SER A 418 19.60 -19.08 -9.16
CA SER A 418 20.20 -20.17 -9.93
C SER A 418 21.64 -19.90 -10.38
N ASP A 419 22.01 -18.63 -10.52
CA ASP A 419 23.37 -18.17 -10.84
C ASP A 419 24.32 -18.28 -9.64
N GLU A 420 23.78 -18.20 -8.43
CA GLU A 420 24.52 -18.35 -7.18
C GLU A 420 24.46 -19.77 -6.61
N GLY A 421 23.40 -20.52 -6.93
CA GLY A 421 23.10 -21.80 -6.30
C GLY A 421 22.65 -21.67 -4.85
N LYS A 422 22.05 -20.53 -4.47
CA LYS A 422 21.72 -20.18 -3.08
C LYS A 422 20.26 -19.86 -2.86
N THR A 423 19.75 -20.25 -1.70
CA THR A 423 18.42 -19.90 -1.21
C THR A 423 18.47 -18.76 -0.19
N TYR A 424 17.46 -17.88 -0.28
CA TYR A 424 17.20 -16.70 0.54
C TYR A 424 15.79 -16.76 1.12
N ARG A 425 15.56 -16.10 2.25
CA ARG A 425 14.25 -15.93 2.89
C ARG A 425 13.77 -14.47 2.78
N ILE A 426 12.46 -14.30 2.63
CA ILE A 426 11.79 -12.98 2.59
C ILE A 426 10.54 -13.04 3.47
N PRO A 427 10.44 -12.21 4.54
CA PRO A 427 9.25 -12.15 5.39
C PRO A 427 8.00 -11.67 4.64
N TRP A 428 6.81 -12.11 5.07
CA TRP A 428 5.52 -11.68 4.53
C TRP A 428 4.43 -11.77 5.62
N ASP A 429 3.27 -11.13 5.43
CA ASP A 429 2.13 -11.19 6.38
C ASP A 429 2.55 -10.68 7.78
N LEU A 430 2.97 -9.41 7.86
CA LEU A 430 3.65 -8.86 9.03
C LEU A 430 2.70 -8.11 9.98
N ASN A 431 1.40 -8.39 9.91
CA ASN A 431 0.41 -7.73 10.76
C ASN A 431 0.53 -8.14 12.24
N TYR A 432 1.04 -9.33 12.55
CA TYR A 432 1.27 -9.80 13.93
C TYR A 432 2.72 -9.58 14.36
N THR A 433 3.07 -8.30 14.45
CA THR A 433 4.37 -7.79 14.89
C THR A 433 4.21 -6.76 16.00
N PHE A 434 5.31 -6.38 16.65
CA PHE A 434 5.38 -5.35 17.70
C PHE A 434 4.40 -5.59 18.86
N GLY A 435 4.27 -6.85 19.26
CA GLY A 435 3.45 -7.27 20.40
C GLY A 435 2.02 -7.67 20.08
N ASP A 436 1.61 -7.66 18.81
CA ASP A 436 0.31 -8.19 18.40
C ASP A 436 0.40 -9.66 17.95
N THR A 437 -0.69 -10.41 18.11
CA THR A 437 -0.77 -11.83 17.74
C THR A 437 -2.21 -12.33 17.64
N HIS A 438 -2.41 -13.52 17.08
CA HIS A 438 -3.70 -14.21 17.14
C HIS A 438 -3.96 -14.86 18.52
N ASP A 439 -5.24 -15.13 18.82
CA ASP A 439 -5.74 -15.55 20.15
C ASP A 439 -5.05 -16.76 20.79
N GLY A 440 -4.45 -17.63 19.98
CA GLY A 440 -3.78 -18.84 20.47
C GLY A 440 -2.47 -18.59 21.19
N LEU A 441 -1.90 -17.38 21.06
CA LEU A 441 -0.56 -17.04 21.53
C LEU A 441 -0.54 -15.92 22.59
N PHE A 442 -1.71 -15.43 23.04
CA PHE A 442 -1.77 -14.34 24.04
C PHE A 442 -1.23 -14.69 25.42
N GLU A 443 -1.10 -15.97 25.75
CA GLU A 443 -0.53 -16.40 27.03
C GLU A 443 1.02 -16.38 27.01
N LEU A 444 1.64 -16.09 25.87
CA LEU A 444 3.09 -15.94 25.77
C LEU A 444 3.55 -14.60 26.36
N ASP A 445 4.69 -14.63 27.04
CA ASP A 445 5.35 -13.41 27.51
C ASP A 445 6.25 -12.83 26.42
N PHE A 446 5.70 -11.92 25.61
CA PHE A 446 6.41 -11.26 24.52
C PHE A 446 7.58 -10.38 24.97
N SER A 447 7.71 -10.05 26.27
CA SER A 447 8.86 -9.30 26.77
C SER A 447 10.14 -10.14 26.84
N THR A 448 10.01 -11.47 26.93
CA THR A 448 11.17 -12.39 26.98
C THR A 448 11.09 -13.53 25.97
N LEU A 449 10.05 -13.57 25.13
CA LEU A 449 9.86 -14.62 24.14
C LEU A 449 11.00 -14.60 23.10
N VAL A 450 11.76 -15.68 23.02
CA VAL A 450 12.66 -15.95 21.89
C VAL A 450 11.84 -16.60 20.78
N VAL A 451 11.67 -15.92 19.66
CA VAL A 451 10.96 -16.44 18.49
C VAL A 451 11.75 -17.62 17.91
N PRO A 452 11.14 -18.81 17.73
CA PRO A 452 11.83 -19.95 17.14
C PRO A 452 12.22 -19.70 15.68
N ASP A 453 13.44 -20.13 15.32
CA ASP A 453 13.94 -20.12 13.94
C ASP A 453 14.72 -21.41 13.68
N MET A 454 14.14 -22.31 12.87
CA MET A 454 14.72 -23.64 12.62
C MET A 454 16.06 -23.54 11.90
N GLU A 455 16.21 -22.57 11.00
CA GLU A 455 17.44 -22.41 10.24
C GLU A 455 18.59 -21.87 11.07
N LEU A 456 18.34 -20.86 11.90
CA LEU A 456 19.34 -20.36 12.82
C LEU A 456 19.76 -21.45 13.82
N ASN A 457 18.81 -22.27 14.27
CA ASN A 457 19.11 -23.43 15.11
C ASN A 457 20.00 -24.45 14.39
N LYS A 458 19.72 -24.77 13.12
CA LYS A 458 20.53 -25.70 12.34
C LYS A 458 21.94 -25.15 12.05
N LEU A 459 22.07 -23.85 11.78
CA LEU A 459 23.37 -23.17 11.67
C LEU A 459 24.16 -23.29 12.98
N TYR A 460 23.49 -23.05 14.12
CA TYR A 460 24.11 -23.19 15.44
C TYR A 460 24.48 -24.63 15.76
N GLU A 461 23.70 -25.63 15.36
CA GLU A 461 24.05 -27.05 15.52
C GLU A 461 25.33 -27.41 14.77
N ALA A 462 25.51 -26.88 13.56
CA ALA A 462 26.66 -27.15 12.70
C ALA A 462 27.93 -26.38 13.13
N ASP A 463 27.79 -25.12 13.55
CA ASP A 463 28.88 -24.28 14.04
C ASP A 463 28.42 -23.39 15.21
N PRO A 464 28.43 -23.90 16.46
CA PRO A 464 27.92 -23.16 17.62
C PRO A 464 28.70 -21.87 17.92
N GLU A 465 30.02 -21.90 17.82
CA GLU A 465 30.87 -20.75 18.15
C GLU A 465 30.78 -19.70 17.05
N GLY A 466 30.90 -20.09 15.78
CA GLY A 466 30.81 -19.16 14.67
C GLY A 466 29.41 -18.56 14.49
N THR A 467 28.34 -19.35 14.66
CA THR A 467 26.98 -18.83 14.59
C THR A 467 26.69 -17.84 15.72
N ALA A 468 27.10 -18.14 16.96
CA ALA A 468 26.93 -17.21 18.07
C ALA A 468 27.68 -15.89 17.86
N GLU A 469 28.93 -15.95 17.36
CA GLU A 469 29.71 -14.75 17.05
C GLU A 469 29.06 -13.91 15.94
N ARG A 470 28.54 -14.55 14.88
CA ARG A 470 27.82 -13.85 13.80
C ARG A 470 26.53 -13.20 14.30
N VAL A 471 25.72 -13.92 15.07
CA VAL A 471 24.48 -13.39 15.67
C VAL A 471 24.77 -12.17 16.56
N ALA A 472 25.73 -12.29 17.47
CA ALA A 472 26.07 -11.22 18.39
C ALA A 472 26.58 -9.97 17.64
N SER A 473 27.47 -10.17 16.66
CA SER A 473 28.03 -9.09 15.85
C SER A 473 26.97 -8.42 14.99
N ARG A 474 26.10 -9.22 14.35
CA ARG A 474 25.06 -8.72 13.47
C ARG A 474 23.96 -8.00 14.24
N TRP A 475 23.55 -8.51 15.40
CA TRP A 475 22.60 -7.81 16.28
C TRP A 475 23.15 -6.44 16.71
N ALA A 476 24.41 -6.37 17.14
CA ALA A 476 25.03 -5.10 17.51
C ALA A 476 25.04 -4.08 16.36
N GLU A 477 25.35 -4.52 15.13
CA GLU A 477 25.31 -3.67 13.94
C GLU A 477 23.89 -3.17 13.63
N LEU A 478 22.90 -4.07 13.67
CA LEU A 478 21.51 -3.71 13.40
C LEU A 478 20.95 -2.74 14.45
N ARG A 479 21.30 -2.93 15.73
CA ARG A 479 20.88 -2.03 16.84
C ARG A 479 21.49 -0.62 16.76
N GLU A 480 22.63 -0.46 16.09
CA GLU A 480 23.22 0.86 15.79
C GLU A 480 22.64 1.50 14.51
N THR A 481 21.75 0.80 13.79
CA THR A 481 21.23 1.23 12.48
C THR A 481 19.71 1.10 12.40
N VAL A 482 19.19 0.09 11.71
CA VAL A 482 17.76 -0.04 11.38
C VAL A 482 16.92 -0.60 12.52
N PHE A 483 17.52 -1.33 13.47
CA PHE A 483 16.83 -1.79 14.69
C PHE A 483 16.89 -0.72 15.76
N ASP A 484 16.59 0.53 15.42
CA ASP A 484 16.43 1.63 16.36
C ASP A 484 14.95 1.76 16.73
N TRP A 485 14.60 1.40 17.97
CA TRP A 485 13.20 1.42 18.41
C TRP A 485 12.62 2.82 18.45
N ASP A 486 13.40 3.84 18.83
CA ASP A 486 12.90 5.21 18.86
C ASP A 486 12.49 5.66 17.44
N ALA A 487 13.29 5.30 16.43
CA ALA A 487 12.99 5.59 15.03
C ALA A 487 11.79 4.78 14.50
N VAL A 488 11.67 3.50 14.87
CA VAL A 488 10.53 2.65 14.48
C VAL A 488 9.23 3.14 15.13
N TYR A 489 9.29 3.51 16.41
CA TYR A 489 8.14 4.07 17.14
C TYR A 489 7.72 5.41 16.54
N GLU A 490 8.66 6.31 16.25
CA GLU A 490 8.38 7.58 15.56
C GLU A 490 7.72 7.32 14.18
N ALA A 491 8.14 6.28 13.45
CA ALA A 491 7.48 5.89 12.21
C ALA A 491 6.02 5.45 12.44
N MET A 492 5.74 4.64 13.48
CA MET A 492 4.37 4.24 13.84
C MET A 492 3.50 5.46 14.24
N GLU A 493 4.04 6.40 15.00
CA GLU A 493 3.37 7.65 15.36
C GLU A 493 3.05 8.49 14.12
N ASN A 494 4.02 8.65 13.21
CA ASN A 494 3.84 9.41 11.98
C ASN A 494 2.77 8.81 11.06
N GLU A 495 2.76 7.49 10.88
CA GLU A 495 1.72 6.82 10.09
C GLU A 495 0.33 6.93 10.75
N THR A 496 0.27 6.89 12.09
CA THR A 496 -0.98 7.10 12.83
C THR A 496 -1.47 8.54 12.69
N ASP A 497 -0.59 9.54 12.82
CA ASP A 497 -0.90 10.95 12.61
C ASP A 497 -1.38 11.20 11.17
N TYR A 498 -0.74 10.57 10.19
CA TYR A 498 -1.14 10.63 8.79
C TYR A 498 -2.58 10.12 8.57
N LEU A 499 -2.91 8.93 9.11
CA LEU A 499 -4.26 8.36 9.02
C LEU A 499 -5.32 9.24 9.71
N VAL A 500 -4.97 9.87 10.83
CA VAL A 500 -5.88 10.78 11.57
C VAL A 500 -6.07 12.10 10.82
N ARG A 501 -4.98 12.76 10.42
CA ARG A 501 -5.02 14.06 9.72
C ARG A 501 -5.68 13.98 8.35
N SER A 502 -5.58 12.84 7.67
CA SER A 502 -6.30 12.58 6.41
C SER A 502 -7.82 12.47 6.56
N GLY A 503 -8.31 12.38 7.81
CA GLY A 503 -9.70 12.12 8.15
C GLY A 503 -10.16 10.69 7.85
N ALA A 504 -9.30 9.86 7.26
CA ALA A 504 -9.65 8.50 6.85
C ALA A 504 -9.78 7.56 8.05
N MET A 505 -8.94 7.71 9.09
CA MET A 505 -9.04 6.91 10.31
C MET A 505 -10.40 7.06 10.98
N GLY A 506 -10.93 8.28 11.09
CA GLY A 506 -12.26 8.53 11.66
C GLY A 506 -13.37 7.84 10.87
N ARG A 507 -13.32 7.91 9.53
CA ARG A 507 -14.30 7.23 8.66
C ARG A 507 -14.18 5.70 8.70
N ASP A 508 -12.96 5.16 8.73
CA ASP A 508 -12.72 3.72 8.90
C ASP A 508 -13.28 3.23 10.23
N TRP A 509 -13.03 3.99 11.30
CA TRP A 509 -13.49 3.67 12.64
C TRP A 509 -15.01 3.76 12.80
N ASP A 510 -15.65 4.75 12.18
CA ASP A 510 -17.12 4.85 12.18
C ASP A 510 -17.79 3.66 11.46
N LEU A 511 -17.11 3.10 10.44
CA LEU A 511 -17.61 1.97 9.67
C LEU A 511 -17.34 0.62 10.34
N TRP A 512 -16.10 0.40 10.81
CA TRP A 512 -15.63 -0.91 11.29
C TRP A 512 -15.37 -0.96 12.80
N GLY A 513 -15.13 0.17 13.44
CA GLY A 513 -14.78 0.27 14.87
C GLY A 513 -13.50 -0.50 15.25
N ALA A 514 -13.36 -0.74 16.55
CA ALA A 514 -12.29 -1.59 17.11
C ALA A 514 -12.55 -3.09 16.88
N GLU A 515 -13.82 -3.52 17.04
CA GLU A 515 -14.21 -4.94 17.07
C GLU A 515 -15.06 -5.37 15.85
N GLY A 516 -15.61 -4.42 15.08
CA GLY A 516 -16.56 -4.70 14.00
C GLY A 516 -15.92 -5.18 12.69
N ALA A 517 -14.58 -5.24 12.61
CA ALA A 517 -13.88 -5.79 11.47
C ALA A 517 -13.83 -7.34 11.49
N TYR A 518 -13.99 -7.97 12.68
CA TYR A 518 -14.05 -9.43 12.88
C TYR A 518 -15.28 -9.81 13.74
N ALA A 519 -16.46 -9.99 13.12
CA ALA A 519 -17.66 -10.46 13.84
C ALA A 519 -17.58 -11.92 14.35
N SER A 520 -16.57 -12.68 13.97
CA SER A 520 -16.29 -14.02 14.49
C SER A 520 -15.05 -13.92 15.37
N GLY A 521 -15.10 -14.40 16.62
CA GLY A 521 -14.09 -14.24 17.68
C GLY A 521 -12.68 -14.79 17.42
N LEU A 522 -12.11 -14.45 16.26
CA LEU A 522 -10.71 -14.46 15.88
C LEU A 522 -10.22 -13.01 16.05
N SER A 523 -9.20 -12.78 16.87
CA SER A 523 -8.62 -11.44 17.12
C SER A 523 -9.53 -10.51 17.94
N ALA A 524 -10.57 -11.03 18.61
CA ALA A 524 -11.53 -10.21 19.35
C ALA A 524 -10.95 -9.54 20.60
N HIS A 525 -9.69 -9.82 20.96
CA HIS A 525 -9.12 -9.36 22.22
C HIS A 525 -7.62 -9.05 22.09
N ARG A 526 -7.23 -7.79 22.33
CA ARG A 526 -5.86 -7.34 22.68
C ARG A 526 -4.82 -7.18 21.56
N THR A 527 -5.13 -6.38 20.56
CA THR A 527 -4.05 -5.61 19.92
C THR A 527 -3.62 -4.51 20.88
N LEU A 528 -2.32 -4.37 21.09
CA LEU A 528 -1.74 -3.29 21.90
C LEU A 528 -1.93 -1.95 21.18
N ASP A 529 -2.26 -0.88 21.92
CA ASP A 529 -2.08 0.47 21.39
C ASP A 529 -0.58 0.83 21.30
N LEU A 530 -0.26 2.02 20.81
CA LEU A 530 1.14 2.43 20.64
C LEU A 530 1.88 2.54 21.99
N ASP A 531 1.24 3.07 23.03
CA ASP A 531 1.86 3.22 24.36
C ASP A 531 2.15 1.86 25.01
N GLU A 532 1.25 0.90 24.83
CA GLU A 532 1.44 -0.48 25.30
C GLU A 532 2.52 -1.22 24.49
N THR A 533 2.56 -1.01 23.17
CA THR A 533 3.63 -1.54 22.30
C THR A 533 4.99 -0.97 22.69
N ASP A 534 5.10 0.32 22.96
CA ASP A 534 6.35 0.96 23.40
C ASP A 534 6.90 0.32 24.68
N GLN A 535 6.07 0.23 25.72
CA GLN A 535 6.44 -0.39 26.99
C GLN A 535 6.83 -1.87 26.87
N LEU A 536 6.23 -2.59 25.92
CA LEU A 536 6.61 -3.97 25.63
C LEU A 536 7.99 -4.01 24.97
N MET A 537 8.19 -3.19 23.94
CA MET A 537 9.40 -3.19 23.12
C MET A 537 10.62 -2.71 23.90
N GLU A 538 10.49 -1.72 24.79
CA GLU A 538 11.57 -1.33 25.71
C GLU A 538 12.09 -2.54 26.51
N LYS A 539 11.19 -3.27 27.18
CA LYS A 539 11.56 -4.45 27.99
C LYS A 539 12.11 -5.58 27.13
N ARG A 540 11.53 -5.78 25.95
CA ARG A 540 11.95 -6.81 25.02
C ARG A 540 13.37 -6.56 24.53
N LEU A 541 13.69 -5.34 24.16
CA LEU A 541 15.01 -5.00 23.64
C LEU A 541 16.09 -5.04 24.74
N GLU A 542 15.77 -4.66 25.98
CA GLU A 542 16.66 -4.90 27.11
C GLU A 542 17.01 -6.40 27.25
N TYR A 543 16.01 -7.28 27.15
CA TYR A 543 16.22 -8.72 27.19
C TYR A 543 17.02 -9.24 25.98
N LEU A 544 16.66 -8.81 24.76
CA LEU A 544 17.30 -9.27 23.53
C LEU A 544 18.75 -8.78 23.41
N ASP A 545 19.07 -7.57 23.90
CA ASP A 545 20.44 -7.05 23.90
C ASP A 545 21.36 -7.93 24.76
N GLU A 546 20.88 -8.46 25.90
CA GLU A 546 21.62 -9.46 26.68
C GLU A 546 21.65 -10.83 26.01
N TYR A 547 20.50 -11.30 25.50
CA TYR A 547 20.36 -12.64 24.93
C TYR A 547 21.19 -12.82 23.65
N MET A 548 21.21 -11.84 22.75
CA MET A 548 21.96 -11.91 21.49
C MET A 548 23.47 -11.80 21.69
N ALA A 549 23.93 -11.12 22.74
CA ALA A 549 25.35 -11.02 23.08
C ALA A 549 25.96 -12.35 23.54
N ASP A 550 25.15 -13.25 24.10
CA ASP A 550 25.53 -14.63 24.43
C ASP A 550 24.49 -15.60 23.85
N TYR A 551 24.27 -15.51 22.53
CA TYR A 551 23.24 -16.29 21.86
C TYR A 551 23.39 -17.80 22.10
N ARG A 552 22.36 -18.38 22.71
CA ARG A 552 22.18 -19.82 22.90
C ARG A 552 20.75 -20.19 22.54
N PRO A 553 20.49 -20.84 21.40
CA PRO A 553 19.14 -21.19 21.02
C PRO A 553 18.52 -22.10 22.08
N GLU A 554 17.27 -21.82 22.43
CA GLU A 554 16.47 -22.76 23.20
C GLU A 554 16.14 -23.98 22.32
N ARG A 555 16.08 -25.15 22.96
CA ARG A 555 15.68 -26.39 22.31
C ARG A 555 14.26 -26.26 21.75
N VAL A 556 14.08 -26.50 20.44
CA VAL A 556 12.80 -26.33 19.71
C VAL A 556 11.68 -27.14 20.34
N GLU A 557 12.00 -28.25 21.00
CA GLU A 557 11.08 -29.10 21.74
C GLU A 557 10.30 -28.35 22.85
N ALA A 558 10.81 -27.21 23.32
CA ALA A 558 10.15 -26.35 24.30
C ALA A 558 8.95 -25.57 23.73
N PHE A 559 8.86 -25.40 22.40
CA PHE A 559 7.85 -24.58 21.73
C PHE A 559 6.68 -25.37 21.13
N GLY A 560 6.65 -26.70 21.29
CA GLY A 560 5.57 -27.54 20.75
C GLY A 560 5.42 -27.47 19.23
N LEU A 561 6.45 -27.00 18.53
CA LEU A 561 6.55 -27.06 17.07
C LEU A 561 6.67 -28.53 16.64
N PRO A 562 6.21 -28.89 15.42
CA PRO A 562 6.27 -30.28 14.97
C PRO A 562 7.71 -30.80 15.05
N GLU A 563 7.88 -31.99 15.64
CA GLU A 563 9.12 -32.77 15.54
C GLU A 563 9.52 -32.97 14.08
#